data_AF-A0A920IUY2-F1
#
_entry.id   AF-A0A920IUY2-F1
#
_cell.length_a   1.000
_cell.length_b   1.000
_cell.length_c   1.000
_cell.angle_alpha   90.00
_cell.angle_beta   90.00
_cell.angle_gamma   90.00
#
_symmetry.space_group_name_H-M   'P 1'
#
loop_
_entity.id
_entity.type
_entity.pdbx_description
1 polymer ?
#
loop_
_entity_poly.entity_id
_entity_poly.type
_entity_poly.pdbx_seq_one_letter_code
_entity_poly.pdbx_strand_id
1 'polypeptide(L)'
;MYRLFFLLIICPGLYAQDLGKILWGESPLSSPLNFDFISSKFNDLNTKSFSGTYSINSFPEGIGFEVLKDDQTFKNRKNDELFKQFPEFSIEISIEGKNVLIGNKNIIQTNNNYWDLSFSDGLSWYEDKLLFISAPFSLIQKNANCVHNGVLIFSINDKYEISKSIFQISSETCAYFQFNYIAIFNSFFSIDTNIDFDESKKSAYEHSSFDGIYEKYPKYCKQSFADSRSFMGDEVTAFGFFDGEEHFIGPCKTRSGNYPFVRIFFYPHTH
;
A
#
# COMPACT_ATOMS: atom_id res chain seq x y z
N MET A 1 -5.05 11.06 -52.96
CA MET A 1 -5.53 10.08 -51.95
C MET A 1 -4.56 10.06 -50.79
N TYR A 2 -4.79 10.88 -49.76
CA TYR A 2 -3.98 10.86 -48.54
C TYR A 2 -4.57 9.83 -47.58
N ARG A 3 -3.83 8.74 -47.32
CA ARG A 3 -4.12 7.82 -46.22
C ARG A 3 -3.60 8.46 -44.93
N LEU A 4 -4.51 8.89 -44.07
CA LEU A 4 -4.20 9.27 -42.69
C LEU A 4 -3.72 8.01 -41.96
N PHE A 5 -2.41 7.92 -41.72
CA PHE A 5 -1.85 7.01 -40.73
C PHE A 5 -2.12 7.65 -39.37
N PHE A 6 -3.07 7.10 -38.61
CA PHE A 6 -3.16 7.38 -37.18
C PHE A 6 -1.96 6.68 -36.52
N LEU A 7 -0.84 7.39 -36.39
CA LEU A 7 0.18 7.03 -35.42
C LEU A 7 -0.44 7.25 -34.03
N LEU A 8 -0.80 6.14 -33.38
CA LEU A 8 -1.01 6.12 -31.94
C LEU A 8 0.35 6.38 -31.29
N ILE A 9 0.63 7.67 -31.05
CA ILE A 9 1.71 8.10 -30.17
C ILE A 9 1.30 7.63 -28.77
N ILE A 10 1.87 6.51 -28.34
CA ILE A 10 1.87 6.09 -26.94
C ILE A 10 2.73 7.14 -26.22
N CYS A 11 2.11 8.21 -25.72
CA CYS A 11 2.75 9.16 -24.83
C CYS A 11 3.05 8.44 -23.51
N PRO A 12 4.32 8.22 -23.13
CA PRO A 12 4.67 7.67 -21.82
C PRO A 12 4.65 8.80 -20.78
N GLY A 13 3.49 9.42 -20.55
CA GLY A 13 3.37 10.61 -19.71
C GLY A 13 2.00 10.84 -19.03
N LEU A 14 1.06 9.90 -19.12
CA LEU A 14 -0.28 10.01 -18.51
C LEU A 14 -0.41 9.07 -17.31
N TYR A 15 0.44 9.22 -16.29
CA TYR A 15 0.39 8.38 -15.08
C TYR A 15 0.15 9.12 -13.77
N ALA A 16 -0.19 10.40 -13.81
CA ALA A 16 -0.83 11.07 -12.69
C ALA A 16 -2.33 11.19 -13.00
N GLN A 17 -3.06 10.10 -12.82
CA GLN A 17 -4.49 10.25 -12.56
C GLN A 17 -4.63 11.18 -11.35
N ASP A 18 -5.47 12.21 -11.48
CA ASP A 18 -5.68 13.20 -10.44
C ASP A 18 -6.35 12.51 -9.23
N LEU A 19 -5.50 12.06 -8.31
CA LEU A 19 -5.89 11.21 -7.18
C LEU A 19 -6.94 11.92 -6.31
N GLY A 20 -6.84 13.25 -6.17
CA GLY A 20 -7.85 14.07 -5.51
C GLY A 20 -9.22 13.89 -6.18
N LYS A 21 -9.31 14.11 -7.49
CA LYS A 21 -10.57 13.93 -8.24
C LYS A 21 -11.15 12.53 -8.13
N ILE A 22 -10.32 11.50 -8.09
CA ILE A 22 -10.79 10.11 -7.95
C ILE A 22 -11.39 9.88 -6.56
N LEU A 23 -10.65 10.23 -5.51
CA LEU A 23 -11.10 10.04 -4.13
C LEU A 23 -12.37 10.86 -3.83
N TRP A 24 -12.51 12.04 -4.42
CA TRP A 24 -13.71 12.89 -4.27
C TRP A 24 -14.82 12.59 -5.29
N GLY A 25 -14.65 11.56 -6.12
CA GLY A 25 -15.70 11.08 -7.04
C GLY A 25 -15.95 11.95 -8.27
N GLU A 26 -15.05 12.88 -8.58
CA GLU A 26 -15.11 13.74 -9.77
C GLU A 26 -14.65 13.01 -11.05
N SER A 27 -13.83 11.95 -10.90
CA SER A 27 -13.37 11.12 -12.02
C SER A 27 -13.29 9.64 -11.64
N PRO A 28 -13.56 8.71 -12.57
CA PRO A 28 -13.39 7.28 -12.30
C PRO A 28 -11.90 6.90 -12.24
N LEU A 29 -11.59 5.89 -11.42
CA LEU A 29 -10.31 5.20 -11.45
C LEU A 29 -10.27 4.27 -12.67
N SER A 30 -9.36 4.54 -13.61
CA SER A 30 -9.31 3.80 -14.89
C SER A 30 -8.19 2.77 -14.96
N SER A 31 -7.24 2.81 -14.01
CA SER A 31 -6.14 1.85 -13.92
C SER A 31 -5.69 1.71 -12.46
N PRO A 32 -4.94 0.66 -12.12
CA PRO A 32 -4.26 0.58 -10.84
C PRO A 32 -3.36 1.80 -10.59
N LEU A 33 -3.25 2.18 -9.32
CA LEU A 33 -2.32 3.19 -8.85
C LEU A 33 -0.88 2.71 -9.03
N ASN A 34 -0.01 3.63 -9.44
CA ASN A 34 1.43 3.38 -9.45
C ASN A 34 2.00 3.70 -8.06
N PHE A 35 2.62 2.72 -7.41
CA PHE A 35 3.18 2.86 -6.07
C PHE A 35 4.46 3.72 -6.03
N ASP A 36 5.21 3.84 -7.13
CA ASP A 36 6.32 4.79 -7.22
C ASP A 36 5.81 6.24 -7.17
N PHE A 37 4.65 6.52 -7.78
CA PHE A 37 4.00 7.83 -7.66
C PHE A 37 3.62 8.13 -6.21
N ILE A 38 3.01 7.17 -5.50
CA ILE A 38 2.66 7.34 -4.08
C ILE A 38 3.92 7.61 -3.24
N SER A 39 4.97 6.81 -3.46
CA SER A 39 6.25 6.97 -2.74
C SER A 39 6.87 8.35 -2.97
N SER A 40 6.76 8.90 -4.19
CA SER A 40 7.30 10.22 -4.52
C SER A 40 6.66 11.37 -3.74
N LYS A 41 5.41 11.19 -3.27
CA LYS A 41 4.65 12.21 -2.52
C LYS A 41 5.05 12.32 -1.06
N PHE A 42 5.70 11.31 -0.49
CA PHE A 42 6.08 11.30 0.93
C PHE A 42 7.18 12.29 1.31
N ASN A 43 7.79 12.95 0.32
CA ASN A 43 8.74 14.03 0.56
C ASN A 43 8.04 15.37 0.90
N ASP A 44 6.75 15.50 0.60
CA ASP A 44 6.00 16.73 0.86
C ASP A 44 5.66 16.84 2.35
N LEU A 45 5.92 18.01 2.93
CA LEU A 45 5.73 18.25 4.36
C LEU A 45 4.23 18.44 4.70
N ASN A 46 3.75 17.71 5.68
CA ASN A 46 2.49 17.97 6.38
C ASN A 46 2.78 18.45 7.82
N THR A 47 2.01 19.43 8.29
CA THR A 47 2.07 19.96 9.67
C THR A 47 0.78 19.78 10.46
N LYS A 48 -0.26 19.17 9.85
CA LYS A 48 -1.53 18.88 10.51
C LYS A 48 -1.32 17.78 11.55
N SER A 49 -2.08 17.86 12.65
CA SER A 49 -2.16 16.79 13.62
C SER A 49 -3.58 16.66 14.16
N PHE A 50 -4.09 15.43 14.14
CA PHE A 50 -5.37 15.03 14.71
C PHE A 50 -5.47 13.51 14.75
N SER A 51 -6.35 13.01 15.60
CA SER A 51 -6.62 11.59 15.74
C SER A 51 -8.11 11.30 15.52
N GLY A 52 -8.41 10.05 15.21
CA GLY A 52 -9.78 9.61 15.04
C GLY A 52 -9.89 8.13 14.69
N THR A 53 -11.12 7.70 14.49
CA THR A 53 -11.45 6.33 14.08
C THR A 53 -11.85 6.29 12.61
N TYR A 54 -11.21 5.40 11.86
CA TYR A 54 -11.43 5.17 10.44
C TYR A 54 -12.11 3.83 10.19
N SER A 55 -13.08 3.83 9.27
CA SER A 55 -13.77 2.62 8.77
C SER A 55 -14.27 2.83 7.35
N ILE A 56 -14.80 1.77 6.73
CA ILE A 56 -15.40 1.80 5.40
C ILE A 56 -16.71 1.02 5.38
N ASN A 57 -17.52 1.26 4.35
CA ASN A 57 -18.55 0.29 3.96
C ASN A 57 -17.87 -0.99 3.44
N SER A 58 -18.37 -2.17 3.81
CA SER A 58 -17.81 -3.45 3.36
C SER A 58 -18.00 -3.74 1.87
N PHE A 59 -18.94 -3.08 1.22
CA PHE A 59 -19.20 -3.24 -0.21
C PHE A 59 -18.58 -2.07 -0.98
N PRO A 60 -17.68 -2.35 -1.94
CA PRO A 60 -17.05 -1.30 -2.73
C PRO A 60 -18.03 -0.68 -3.71
N GLU A 61 -17.86 0.61 -3.98
CA GLU A 61 -18.58 1.30 -5.07
C GLU A 61 -18.02 0.92 -6.45
N GLY A 62 -16.74 0.55 -6.50
CA GLY A 62 -16.06 0.08 -7.70
C GLY A 62 -15.00 -0.93 -7.34
N ILE A 63 -14.88 -1.98 -8.14
CA ILE A 63 -13.96 -3.09 -7.91
C ILE A 63 -13.33 -3.55 -9.23
N GLY A 64 -12.02 -3.77 -9.21
CA GLY A 64 -11.26 -4.44 -10.26
C GLY A 64 -10.39 -5.51 -9.64
N PHE A 65 -10.43 -6.73 -10.17
CA PHE A 65 -9.56 -7.80 -9.73
C PHE A 65 -9.16 -8.69 -10.89
N GLU A 66 -8.00 -9.32 -10.76
CA GLU A 66 -7.45 -10.27 -11.71
C GLU A 66 -6.78 -11.39 -10.93
N VAL A 67 -7.28 -12.62 -11.07
CA VAL A 67 -6.64 -13.80 -10.48
C VAL A 67 -5.54 -14.26 -11.43
N LEU A 68 -4.29 -14.17 -10.98
CA LEU A 68 -3.10 -14.53 -11.74
C LEU A 68 -2.78 -16.02 -11.59
N LYS A 69 -3.01 -16.56 -10.39
CA LYS A 69 -2.69 -17.96 -10.06
C LYS A 69 -3.60 -18.52 -8.97
N ASP A 70 -4.02 -19.78 -9.14
CA ASP A 70 -4.81 -20.56 -8.18
C ASP A 70 -4.52 -22.07 -8.36
N ASP A 71 -3.55 -22.58 -7.59
CA ASP A 71 -3.04 -23.95 -7.71
C ASP A 71 -3.81 -24.99 -6.86
N GLN A 72 -4.36 -24.61 -5.70
CA GLN A 72 -5.08 -25.52 -4.80
C GLN A 72 -6.25 -24.83 -4.08
N THR A 73 -7.40 -25.51 -4.05
CA THR A 73 -8.57 -25.24 -3.16
C THR A 73 -9.43 -24.00 -3.39
N PHE A 74 -9.14 -23.10 -4.35
CA PHE A 74 -9.98 -21.92 -4.62
C PHE A 74 -10.83 -22.01 -5.91
N LYS A 75 -10.54 -22.97 -6.80
CA LYS A 75 -11.25 -23.21 -8.08
C LYS A 75 -12.78 -23.37 -8.00
N ASN A 76 -13.32 -23.72 -6.83
CA ASN A 76 -14.75 -23.97 -6.64
C ASN A 76 -15.52 -22.79 -6.01
N ARG A 77 -14.85 -21.68 -5.67
CA ARG A 77 -15.50 -20.49 -5.10
C ARG A 77 -15.91 -19.55 -6.21
N LYS A 78 -16.99 -18.81 -5.99
CA LYS A 78 -17.28 -17.67 -6.86
C LYS A 78 -16.31 -16.56 -6.48
N ASN A 79 -15.59 -15.99 -7.45
CA ASN A 79 -14.72 -14.82 -7.22
C ASN A 79 -15.47 -13.68 -6.50
N ASP A 80 -16.76 -13.60 -6.76
CA ASP A 80 -17.72 -12.75 -6.06
C ASP A 80 -17.66 -12.88 -4.53
N GLU A 81 -17.52 -14.09 -3.99
CA GLU A 81 -17.47 -14.36 -2.54
C GLU A 81 -16.12 -13.97 -1.93
N LEU A 82 -15.04 -13.96 -2.73
CA LEU A 82 -13.69 -13.63 -2.27
C LEU A 82 -13.44 -12.12 -2.22
N PHE A 83 -14.01 -11.38 -3.18
CA PHE A 83 -13.62 -9.99 -3.42
C PHE A 83 -14.76 -8.96 -3.28
N LYS A 84 -16.05 -9.34 -3.38
CA LYS A 84 -17.14 -8.33 -3.33
C LYS A 84 -17.39 -7.74 -1.95
N GLN A 85 -17.14 -8.51 -0.89
CA GLN A 85 -17.32 -8.03 0.47
C GLN A 85 -15.96 -7.97 1.16
N PHE A 86 -15.49 -6.75 1.37
CA PHE A 86 -14.31 -6.50 2.17
C PHE A 86 -14.64 -6.72 3.65
N PRO A 87 -13.72 -7.28 4.46
CA PRO A 87 -14.00 -7.51 5.87
C PRO A 87 -14.32 -6.21 6.60
N GLU A 88 -15.27 -6.26 7.53
CA GLU A 88 -15.56 -5.15 8.43
C GLU A 88 -14.39 -4.92 9.39
N PHE A 89 -14.03 -3.66 9.60
CA PHE A 89 -13.01 -3.25 10.56
C PHE A 89 -13.26 -1.82 11.03
N SER A 90 -12.59 -1.46 12.12
CA SER A 90 -12.47 -0.09 12.61
C SER A 90 -11.07 0.06 13.19
N ILE A 91 -10.35 1.10 12.78
CA ILE A 91 -8.99 1.37 13.26
C ILE A 91 -8.85 2.79 13.77
N GLU A 92 -8.07 2.96 14.82
CA GLU A 92 -7.65 4.25 15.31
C GLU A 92 -6.44 4.73 14.50
N ILE A 93 -6.50 5.98 14.05
CA ILE A 93 -5.46 6.66 13.29
C ILE A 93 -5.11 7.97 14.00
N SER A 94 -3.82 8.19 14.26
CA SER A 94 -3.26 9.51 14.59
C SER A 94 -2.41 10.01 13.45
N ILE A 95 -2.54 11.29 13.12
CA ILE A 95 -1.68 11.99 12.17
C ILE A 95 -0.81 12.96 12.94
N GLU A 96 0.49 12.87 12.73
CA GLU A 96 1.51 13.69 13.40
C GLU A 96 2.56 14.12 12.38
N GLY A 97 2.35 15.30 11.80
CA GLY A 97 3.11 15.76 10.66
C GLY A 97 2.96 14.78 9.50
N LYS A 98 4.07 14.31 8.92
CA LYS A 98 4.03 13.31 7.83
C LYS A 98 3.66 11.89 8.29
N ASN A 99 3.65 11.60 9.59
CA ASN A 99 3.46 10.24 10.08
C ASN A 99 1.97 9.94 10.26
N VAL A 100 1.60 8.70 9.95
CA VAL A 100 0.26 8.17 10.21
C VAL A 100 0.45 6.97 11.12
N LEU A 101 -0.01 7.07 12.36
CA LEU A 101 0.13 6.03 13.37
C LEU A 101 -1.16 5.23 13.46
N ILE A 102 -1.06 3.90 13.47
CA ILE A 102 -2.21 2.99 13.61
C ILE A 102 -2.22 2.39 15.02
N GLY A 103 -3.35 2.52 15.73
CA GLY A 103 -3.43 2.23 17.17
C GLY A 103 -3.37 0.74 17.51
N ASN A 104 -4.06 -0.08 16.71
CA ASN A 104 -4.04 -1.54 16.84
C ASN A 104 -3.35 -2.18 15.63
N LYS A 105 -2.05 -2.41 15.76
CA LYS A 105 -1.19 -3.01 14.72
C LYS A 105 -1.27 -4.53 14.66
N ASN A 106 -2.09 -5.15 15.51
CA ASN A 106 -2.25 -6.60 15.54
C ASN A 106 -3.16 -7.08 14.40
N ILE A 107 -3.20 -8.40 14.23
CA ILE A 107 -4.19 -9.04 13.34
C ILE A 107 -5.60 -8.76 13.88
N ILE A 108 -6.41 -8.11 13.07
CA ILE A 108 -7.84 -7.94 13.26
C ILE A 108 -8.51 -9.21 12.74
N GLN A 109 -8.94 -10.05 13.67
CA GLN A 109 -9.76 -11.22 13.34
C GLN A 109 -11.15 -10.75 12.90
N THR A 110 -11.55 -11.10 11.68
CA THR A 110 -12.81 -10.61 11.11
C THR A 110 -13.88 -11.70 11.07
N ASN A 111 -15.13 -11.32 10.80
CA ASN A 111 -16.21 -12.29 10.53
C ASN A 111 -16.23 -12.78 9.07
N ASN A 112 -15.32 -12.30 8.21
CA ASN A 112 -15.22 -12.75 6.82
C ASN A 112 -14.76 -14.22 6.77
N ASN A 113 -15.27 -14.99 5.80
CA ASN A 113 -14.95 -16.41 5.68
C ASN A 113 -13.49 -16.70 5.27
N TYR A 114 -12.79 -15.70 4.73
CA TYR A 114 -11.52 -15.89 4.03
C TYR A 114 -10.39 -15.02 4.56
N TRP A 115 -10.70 -13.83 5.06
CA TRP A 115 -9.69 -12.82 5.31
C TRP A 115 -9.70 -12.31 6.75
N ASP A 116 -8.55 -12.34 7.41
CA ASP A 116 -8.24 -11.44 8.50
C ASP A 116 -7.47 -10.22 7.98
N LEU A 117 -7.39 -9.17 8.78
CA LEU A 117 -6.76 -7.91 8.37
C LEU A 117 -5.59 -7.56 9.28
N SER A 118 -4.61 -6.86 8.75
CA SER A 118 -3.67 -6.07 9.55
C SER A 118 -3.41 -4.74 8.88
N PHE A 119 -3.12 -3.73 9.69
CA PHE A 119 -2.74 -2.39 9.26
C PHE A 119 -1.47 -2.00 10.01
N SER A 120 -0.71 -1.07 9.44
CA SER A 120 0.47 -0.54 10.11
C SER A 120 0.69 0.92 9.78
N ASP A 121 1.66 1.52 10.48
CA ASP A 121 1.97 2.93 10.32
C ASP A 121 2.23 3.29 8.85
N GLY A 122 1.68 4.43 8.47
CA GLY A 122 1.73 4.97 7.14
C GLY A 122 2.34 6.35 7.11
N LEU A 123 2.08 7.05 6.00
CA LEU A 123 2.56 8.40 5.77
C LEU A 123 1.44 9.26 5.18
N SER A 124 1.54 10.56 5.43
CA SER A 124 0.64 11.56 4.90
C SER A 124 1.40 12.64 4.16
N TRP A 125 0.74 13.26 3.19
CA TRP A 125 1.23 14.42 2.47
C TRP A 125 0.07 15.38 2.20
N TYR A 126 0.40 16.65 1.96
CA TYR A 126 -0.59 17.69 1.75
C TYR A 126 -0.43 18.30 0.36
N GLU A 127 -1.48 18.25 -0.45
CA GLU A 127 -1.50 18.77 -1.83
C GLU A 127 -2.90 19.30 -2.15
N ASP A 128 -2.98 20.44 -2.85
CA ASP A 128 -4.26 21.01 -3.32
C ASP A 128 -5.37 21.13 -2.26
N LYS A 129 -4.99 21.49 -1.02
CA LYS A 129 -5.89 21.61 0.15
C LYS A 129 -6.48 20.29 0.65
N LEU A 130 -5.89 19.18 0.24
CA LEU A 130 -6.22 17.84 0.67
C LEU A 130 -5.04 17.26 1.44
N LEU A 131 -5.31 16.80 2.65
CA LEU A 131 -4.41 15.92 3.37
C LEU A 131 -4.65 14.50 2.89
N PHE A 132 -3.71 13.94 2.16
CA PHE A 132 -3.75 12.54 1.78
C PHE A 132 -3.12 11.69 2.86
N ILE A 133 -3.74 10.55 3.14
CA ILE A 133 -3.29 9.55 4.10
C ILE A 133 -3.10 8.26 3.34
N SER A 134 -1.94 7.64 3.49
CA SER A 134 -1.62 6.34 2.93
C SER A 134 -1.08 5.42 4.02
N ALA A 135 -1.61 4.20 4.09
CA ALA A 135 -1.17 3.20 5.06
C ALA A 135 -1.08 1.81 4.41
N PRO A 136 -0.07 1.00 4.78
CA PRO A 136 -0.03 -0.40 4.39
C PRO A 136 -1.15 -1.19 5.10
N PHE A 137 -1.74 -2.13 4.37
CA PHE A 137 -2.64 -3.13 4.92
C PHE A 137 -2.31 -4.51 4.35
N SER A 138 -2.77 -5.56 5.04
CA SER A 138 -2.68 -6.93 4.56
C SER A 138 -4.03 -7.64 4.65
N LEU A 139 -4.36 -8.42 3.61
CA LEU A 139 -5.33 -9.51 3.73
C LEU A 139 -4.60 -10.78 4.11
N ILE A 140 -4.92 -11.32 5.27
CA ILE A 140 -4.33 -12.55 5.80
C ILE A 140 -5.32 -13.68 5.53
N GLN A 141 -4.92 -14.66 4.76
CA GLN A 141 -5.79 -15.79 4.45
C GLN A 141 -6.04 -16.63 5.69
N LYS A 142 -7.31 -16.86 6.02
CA LYS A 142 -7.68 -17.76 7.11
C LYS A 142 -7.27 -19.19 6.80
N ASN A 143 -6.73 -19.85 7.83
CA ASN A 143 -6.29 -21.25 7.79
C ASN A 143 -5.22 -21.54 6.72
N ALA A 144 -4.46 -20.53 6.30
CA ALA A 144 -3.34 -20.72 5.40
C ALA A 144 -2.26 -19.66 5.63
N ASN A 145 -1.03 -19.96 5.22
CA ASN A 145 0.10 -19.05 5.36
C ASN A 145 0.24 -18.16 4.11
N CYS A 146 -0.84 -17.49 3.68
CA CYS A 146 -0.76 -16.51 2.61
C CYS A 146 -1.20 -15.13 3.08
N VAL A 147 -0.40 -14.13 2.73
CA VAL A 147 -0.64 -12.74 3.04
C VAL A 147 -0.53 -11.94 1.76
N HIS A 148 -1.56 -11.12 1.51
CA HIS A 148 -1.64 -10.24 0.36
C HIS A 148 -1.43 -8.80 0.84
N ASN A 149 -0.37 -8.16 0.37
CA ASN A 149 0.05 -6.84 0.84
C ASN A 149 -0.50 -5.75 -0.09
N GLY A 150 -1.07 -4.73 0.51
CA GLY A 150 -1.71 -3.64 -0.20
C GLY A 150 -1.57 -2.28 0.45
N VAL A 151 -2.00 -1.26 -0.28
CA VAL A 151 -1.95 0.15 0.13
C VAL A 151 -3.38 0.69 0.22
N LEU A 152 -3.71 1.26 1.37
CA LEU A 152 -4.88 2.09 1.62
C LEU A 152 -4.51 3.54 1.34
N ILE A 153 -5.31 4.25 0.55
CA ILE A 153 -5.21 5.71 0.38
C ILE A 153 -6.59 6.36 0.52
N PHE A 154 -6.65 7.46 1.24
CA PHE A 154 -7.79 8.37 1.29
C PHE A 154 -7.30 9.80 1.52
N SER A 155 -8.22 10.76 1.54
CA SER A 155 -7.89 12.15 1.84
C SER A 155 -8.93 12.82 2.72
N ILE A 156 -8.49 13.84 3.45
CA ILE A 156 -9.29 14.70 4.31
C ILE A 156 -9.08 16.15 3.85
N ASN A 157 -10.17 16.90 3.71
CA ASN A 157 -10.08 18.32 3.34
C ASN A 157 -9.95 19.23 4.58
N ASP A 158 -9.78 20.53 4.37
CA ASP A 158 -9.66 21.52 5.46
C ASP A 158 -10.89 21.63 6.38
N LYS A 159 -12.05 21.09 5.97
CA LYS A 159 -13.26 21.03 6.80
C LYS A 159 -13.38 19.71 7.58
N TYR A 160 -12.34 18.87 7.54
CA TYR A 160 -12.33 17.52 8.09
C TYR A 160 -13.35 16.57 7.48
N GLU A 161 -13.80 16.84 6.25
CA GLU A 161 -14.60 15.89 5.48
C GLU A 161 -13.65 14.87 4.85
N ILE A 162 -14.03 13.60 4.92
CA ILE A 162 -13.26 12.49 4.34
C ILE A 162 -13.75 12.17 2.92
N SER A 163 -12.81 11.82 2.05
CA SER A 163 -13.11 11.33 0.70
C SER A 163 -13.43 9.83 0.68
N LYS A 164 -13.58 9.24 -0.51
CA LYS A 164 -13.59 7.78 -0.65
C LYS A 164 -12.19 7.22 -0.37
N SER A 165 -12.12 5.92 -0.15
CA SER A 165 -10.85 5.22 0.06
C SER A 165 -10.55 4.26 -1.07
N ILE A 166 -9.29 4.20 -1.49
CA ILE A 166 -8.78 3.19 -2.42
C ILE A 166 -7.99 2.15 -1.63
N PHE A 167 -8.29 0.88 -1.87
CA PHE A 167 -7.50 -0.25 -1.41
C PHE A 167 -6.93 -0.96 -2.62
N GLN A 168 -5.62 -1.14 -2.69
CA GLN A 168 -4.95 -1.84 -3.80
C GLN A 168 -3.98 -2.89 -3.30
N ILE A 169 -4.07 -4.11 -3.83
CA ILE A 169 -3.17 -5.24 -3.59
C ILE A 169 -2.47 -5.58 -4.90
N SER A 170 -1.14 -5.71 -4.83
CA SER A 170 -0.29 -5.99 -6.00
C SER A 170 0.88 -6.93 -5.68
N SER A 171 0.86 -7.56 -4.50
CA SER A 171 1.88 -8.50 -4.05
C SER A 171 1.37 -9.45 -2.97
N GLU A 172 1.99 -10.62 -2.88
CA GLU A 172 1.64 -11.70 -1.96
C GLU A 172 2.90 -12.43 -1.48
N THR A 173 2.76 -13.19 -0.39
CA THR A 173 3.83 -14.07 0.10
C THR A 173 3.76 -15.49 -0.46
N CYS A 174 2.61 -15.90 -1.03
CA CYS A 174 2.40 -17.27 -1.45
C CYS A 174 2.51 -17.48 -2.96
N ALA A 175 3.06 -18.64 -3.34
CA ALA A 175 3.20 -19.02 -4.75
C ALA A 175 1.94 -19.68 -5.34
N TYR A 176 0.93 -20.01 -4.53
CA TYR A 176 -0.23 -20.82 -4.97
C TYR A 176 -1.49 -20.00 -5.23
N PHE A 177 -1.61 -18.80 -4.65
CA PHE A 177 -2.76 -17.92 -4.83
C PHE A 177 -2.29 -16.49 -5.00
N GLN A 178 -2.44 -15.96 -6.22
CA GLN A 178 -1.91 -14.66 -6.60
C GLN A 178 -2.97 -13.86 -7.34
N PHE A 179 -3.15 -12.60 -6.97
CA PHE A 179 -4.15 -11.74 -7.58
C PHE A 179 -3.77 -10.26 -7.50
N ASN A 180 -4.28 -9.50 -8.46
CA ASN A 180 -4.41 -8.05 -8.37
C ASN A 180 -5.80 -7.72 -7.85
N TYR A 181 -5.88 -6.75 -6.95
CA TYR A 181 -7.16 -6.25 -6.45
C TYR A 181 -7.08 -4.74 -6.26
N ILE A 182 -8.12 -4.05 -6.68
CA ILE A 182 -8.30 -2.63 -6.44
C ILE A 182 -9.78 -2.34 -6.21
N ALA A 183 -10.07 -1.56 -5.18
CA ALA A 183 -11.43 -1.22 -4.84
C ALA A 183 -11.55 0.19 -4.26
N ILE A 184 -12.68 0.83 -4.54
CA ILE A 184 -13.07 2.13 -4.02
C ILE A 184 -14.22 1.94 -3.03
N PHE A 185 -14.08 2.51 -1.84
CA PHE A 185 -15.09 2.42 -0.79
C PHE A 185 -15.53 3.80 -0.31
N ASN A 186 -16.80 3.90 0.07
CA ASN A 186 -17.22 4.98 0.96
C ASN A 186 -16.56 4.78 2.32
N SER A 187 -15.99 5.85 2.84
CA SER A 187 -15.18 5.83 4.04
C SER A 187 -15.73 6.78 5.09
N PHE A 188 -15.40 6.51 6.34
CA PHE A 188 -15.88 7.27 7.48
C PHE A 188 -14.71 7.55 8.42
N PHE A 189 -14.65 8.80 8.89
CA PHE A 189 -13.68 9.23 9.88
C PHE A 189 -14.37 10.03 10.97
N SER A 190 -14.23 9.60 12.21
CA SER A 190 -14.71 10.33 13.37
C SER A 190 -13.50 10.85 14.13
N ILE A 191 -13.31 12.18 14.15
CA ILE A 191 -12.26 12.82 14.94
C ILE A 191 -12.49 12.52 16.41
N ASP A 192 -11.44 12.13 17.10
CA ASP A 192 -11.40 11.95 18.54
C ASP A 192 -10.04 12.39 19.06
N THR A 193 -10.03 13.50 19.80
CA THR A 193 -8.81 14.09 20.38
C THR A 193 -8.37 13.39 21.66
N ASN A 194 -9.13 12.42 22.17
CA ASN A 194 -8.77 11.65 23.37
C ASN A 194 -7.94 10.41 23.05
N ILE A 195 -7.76 10.07 21.77
CA ILE A 195 -6.89 8.97 21.38
C ILE A 195 -5.44 9.40 21.61
N ASP A 196 -4.87 8.95 22.72
CA ASP A 196 -3.48 9.19 23.10
C ASP A 196 -2.58 8.13 22.43
N PHE A 197 -1.85 8.56 21.41
CA PHE A 197 -0.88 7.70 20.75
C PHE A 197 0.47 7.84 21.43
N ASP A 198 0.92 6.73 22.00
CA ASP A 198 2.28 6.63 22.53
C ASP A 198 3.29 6.70 21.37
N GLU A 199 3.88 7.88 21.13
CA GLU A 199 4.92 8.11 20.12
C GLU A 199 6.08 7.10 20.23
N SER A 200 6.34 6.53 21.42
CA SER A 200 7.37 5.51 21.60
C SER A 200 7.07 4.18 20.90
N LYS A 201 5.81 3.96 20.50
CA LYS A 201 5.35 2.81 19.70
C LYS A 201 5.37 3.06 18.20
N LYS A 202 5.80 4.24 17.75
CA LYS A 202 6.14 4.46 16.34
C LYS A 202 7.14 3.39 15.92
N SER A 203 6.97 2.82 14.73
CA SER A 203 8.01 1.97 14.13
C SER A 203 9.27 2.80 13.89
N ALA A 204 10.13 2.91 14.91
CA ALA A 204 11.24 3.86 15.00
C ALA A 204 12.53 3.35 14.35
N TYR A 205 12.41 2.67 13.21
CA TYR A 205 13.60 2.17 12.53
C TYR A 205 13.90 3.01 11.30
N GLU A 206 14.77 4.00 11.51
CA GLU A 206 15.50 4.64 10.43
C GLU A 206 16.27 3.57 9.64
N HIS A 207 16.13 3.64 8.33
CA HIS A 207 16.80 2.78 7.38
C HIS A 207 17.22 3.63 6.20
N SER A 208 18.32 3.24 5.57
CA SER A 208 18.82 3.90 4.38
C SER A 208 18.40 3.13 3.14
N SER A 209 18.34 3.86 2.02
CA SER A 209 18.22 3.24 0.71
C SER A 209 19.39 2.27 0.50
N PHE A 210 19.15 1.18 -0.22
CA PHE A 210 20.22 0.22 -0.48
C PHE A 210 21.43 0.85 -1.18
N ASP A 211 21.21 1.83 -2.05
CA ASP A 211 22.30 2.56 -2.72
C ASP A 211 23.26 3.26 -1.74
N GLY A 212 22.79 3.61 -0.54
CA GLY A 212 23.61 4.18 0.53
C GLY A 212 24.78 3.29 0.95
N ILE A 213 24.69 1.97 0.73
CA ILE A 213 25.81 1.06 1.01
C ILE A 213 27.04 1.38 0.15
N TYR A 214 26.85 1.80 -1.09
CA TYR A 214 27.93 2.08 -2.03
C TYR A 214 28.55 3.45 -1.79
N GLU A 215 27.77 4.37 -1.22
CA GLU A 215 28.25 5.67 -0.75
C GLU A 215 29.07 5.49 0.53
N LYS A 216 28.56 4.71 1.49
CA LYS A 216 29.23 4.45 2.78
C LYS A 216 30.45 3.55 2.63
N TYR A 217 30.42 2.58 1.72
CA TYR A 217 31.50 1.63 1.47
C TYR A 217 31.94 1.61 -0.01
N PRO A 218 32.69 2.64 -0.48
CA PRO A 218 33.09 2.77 -1.89
C PRO A 218 33.97 1.63 -2.43
N LYS A 219 34.51 0.79 -1.54
CA LYS A 219 35.29 -0.41 -1.91
C LYS A 219 34.45 -1.50 -2.58
N TYR A 220 33.13 -1.48 -2.39
CA TYR A 220 32.20 -2.39 -3.06
C TYR A 220 31.67 -1.72 -4.33
N CYS A 221 31.71 -2.45 -5.44
CA CYS A 221 31.14 -1.96 -6.69
C CYS A 221 29.61 -2.01 -6.61
N LYS A 222 28.91 -1.08 -7.28
CA LYS A 222 27.46 -1.20 -7.50
C LYS A 222 27.13 -2.57 -8.10
N GLN A 223 25.98 -3.16 -7.77
CA GLN A 223 25.57 -4.48 -8.23
C GLN A 223 26.45 -5.62 -7.68
N SER A 224 26.96 -5.48 -6.44
CA SER A 224 27.70 -6.56 -5.76
C SER A 224 26.81 -7.47 -4.90
N PHE A 225 25.54 -7.10 -4.68
CA PHE A 225 24.62 -7.85 -3.82
C PHE A 225 23.42 -8.38 -4.63
N ALA A 226 22.27 -8.53 -3.98
CA ALA A 226 21.01 -8.94 -4.62
C ALA A 226 20.43 -7.89 -5.60
N ASP A 227 21.04 -6.70 -5.66
CA ASP A 227 20.83 -5.69 -6.70
C ASP A 227 21.60 -6.00 -8.01
N SER A 228 22.35 -7.10 -8.05
CA SER A 228 23.09 -7.55 -9.23
C SER A 228 22.21 -8.24 -10.27
N ARG A 229 22.67 -8.24 -11.52
CA ARG A 229 21.99 -8.93 -12.64
C ARG A 229 22.06 -10.46 -12.54
N SER A 230 22.84 -10.98 -11.60
CA SER A 230 22.91 -12.42 -11.31
C SER A 230 21.62 -12.94 -10.70
N PHE A 231 20.83 -12.06 -10.11
CA PHE A 231 19.48 -12.36 -9.66
C PHE A 231 18.47 -11.94 -10.74
N MET A 232 17.47 -12.79 -10.99
CA MET A 232 16.32 -12.38 -11.77
C MET A 232 15.56 -11.35 -10.93
N GLY A 233 15.66 -10.08 -11.33
CA GLY A 233 15.15 -8.96 -10.54
C GLY A 233 13.66 -9.04 -10.23
N ASP A 234 12.88 -9.82 -10.97
CA ASP A 234 11.44 -10.03 -10.75
C ASP A 234 11.15 -11.20 -9.80
N GLU A 235 12.16 -11.99 -9.44
CA GLU A 235 12.07 -13.11 -8.50
C GLU A 235 12.55 -12.74 -7.08
N VAL A 236 13.18 -11.58 -6.92
CA VAL A 236 13.62 -11.08 -5.61
C VAL A 236 12.53 -10.18 -5.01
N THR A 237 11.80 -10.71 -4.03
CA THR A 237 10.71 -9.97 -3.34
C THR A 237 11.25 -8.83 -2.48
N ALA A 238 12.36 -9.05 -1.77
CA ALA A 238 13.03 -8.05 -0.94
C ALA A 238 14.48 -8.46 -0.71
N PHE A 239 15.35 -7.47 -0.49
CA PHE A 239 16.73 -7.69 -0.06
C PHE A 239 17.19 -6.52 0.81
N GLY A 240 18.21 -6.76 1.63
CA GLY A 240 18.78 -5.74 2.50
C GLY A 240 20.13 -6.17 3.04
N PHE A 241 20.82 -5.21 3.65
CA PHE A 241 22.12 -5.40 4.28
C PHE A 241 22.16 -4.65 5.61
N PHE A 242 22.61 -5.32 6.66
CA PHE A 242 22.84 -4.70 7.96
C PHE A 242 24.34 -4.72 8.24
N ASP A 243 24.95 -3.55 8.44
CA ASP A 243 26.39 -3.41 8.66
C ASP A 243 26.82 -3.47 10.14
N GLY A 244 25.85 -3.60 11.05
CA GLY A 244 26.05 -3.55 12.50
C GLY A 244 25.53 -2.25 13.15
N GLU A 245 25.37 -1.19 12.37
CA GLU A 245 24.88 0.12 12.81
C GLU A 245 23.61 0.52 12.06
N GLU A 246 23.53 0.23 10.77
CA GLU A 246 22.53 0.74 9.84
C GLU A 246 21.95 -0.37 8.97
N HIS A 247 20.64 -0.33 8.75
CA HIS A 247 19.95 -1.26 7.86
C HIS A 247 19.69 -0.58 6.51
N PHE A 248 20.35 -1.10 5.48
CA PHE A 248 20.16 -0.72 4.08
C PHE A 248 19.13 -1.64 3.45
N ILE A 249 18.02 -1.10 2.94
CA ILE A 249 16.92 -1.92 2.43
C ILE A 249 16.74 -1.61 0.94
N GLY A 250 16.69 -2.68 0.13
CA GLY A 250 16.35 -2.61 -1.28
C GLY A 250 14.86 -2.37 -1.49
N PRO A 251 14.44 -1.98 -2.71
CA PRO A 251 13.03 -1.84 -3.01
C PRO A 251 12.29 -3.18 -2.87
N CYS A 252 11.09 -3.17 -2.28
CA CYS A 252 10.15 -4.29 -2.39
C CYS A 252 9.37 -4.15 -3.69
N LYS A 253 9.62 -5.01 -4.67
CA LYS A 253 8.92 -4.93 -5.95
C LYS A 253 7.52 -5.50 -5.86
N THR A 254 6.59 -4.84 -6.53
CA THR A 254 5.21 -5.31 -6.72
C THR A 254 4.82 -5.15 -8.18
N ARG A 255 3.67 -5.71 -8.56
CA ARG A 255 3.12 -5.52 -9.92
C ARG A 255 2.64 -4.09 -10.18
N SER A 256 2.64 -3.22 -9.16
CA SER A 256 2.24 -1.81 -9.26
C SER A 256 3.40 -0.83 -9.05
N GLY A 257 4.65 -1.29 -9.15
CA GLY A 257 5.85 -0.49 -8.83
C GLY A 257 6.44 -0.87 -7.47
N ASN A 258 7.38 -0.07 -6.96
CA ASN A 258 7.99 -0.36 -5.66
C ASN A 258 6.99 -0.08 -4.54
N TYR A 259 6.83 -1.05 -3.62
CA TYR A 259 5.93 -0.93 -2.50
C TYR A 259 6.33 0.27 -1.62
N PRO A 260 5.41 1.20 -1.27
CA PRO A 260 5.80 2.42 -0.56
C PRO A 260 6.25 2.18 0.89
N PHE A 261 5.95 1.00 1.44
CA PHE A 261 6.16 0.66 2.85
C PHE A 261 7.00 -0.62 3.02
N VAL A 262 8.10 -0.74 2.27
CA VAL A 262 9.04 -1.88 2.17
C VAL A 262 9.27 -2.63 3.50
N ARG A 263 9.47 -1.91 4.62
CA ARG A 263 9.83 -2.52 5.91
C ARG A 263 8.63 -3.12 6.68
N ILE A 264 7.41 -2.74 6.31
CA ILE A 264 6.18 -3.23 6.94
C ILE A 264 5.50 -4.28 6.03
N PHE A 265 6.23 -4.81 5.06
CA PHE A 265 5.76 -5.94 4.29
C PHE A 265 5.54 -7.12 5.25
N PHE A 266 4.29 -7.55 5.38
CA PHE A 266 3.96 -8.55 6.37
C PHE A 266 4.36 -9.93 5.82
N TYR A 267 5.36 -10.52 6.46
CA TYR A 267 5.76 -11.89 6.22
C TYR A 267 5.13 -12.79 7.28
N PRO A 268 4.49 -13.92 6.92
CA PRO A 268 4.04 -14.88 7.92
C PRO A 268 5.25 -15.35 8.73
N HIS A 269 5.17 -15.22 10.06
CA HIS A 269 6.17 -15.82 10.94
C HIS A 269 6.05 -17.35 10.85
N THR A 270 7.08 -18.01 10.34
CA THR A 270 7.26 -19.44 10.57
C THR A 270 7.69 -19.61 12.02
N HIS A 271 6.82 -20.19 12.85
CA HIS A 271 7.20 -20.69 14.17
C HIS A 271 8.20 -21.84 14.05
#